data_AF-A0A2H0PA70-F1
#
_entry.id   AF-A0A2H0PA70-F1
#
_cell.length_a   1.000
_cell.length_b   1.000
_cell.length_c   1.000
_cell.angle_alpha   90.00
_cell.angle_beta   90.00
_cell.angle_gamma   90.00
#
_symmetry.space_group_name_H-M   'P 1'
#
loop_
_entity.id
_entity.type
_entity.pdbx_description
1 polymer ?
#
loop_
_entity_poly.entity_id
_entity_poly.type
_entity_poly.pdbx_seq_one_letter_code
_entity_poly.pdbx_strand_id
1 'polypeptide(L)'
;MSALISAGLYAVVVRFPTMPMAASEQAAHVDSAWNGLLIVEGAIYAVVMAFLIYCVFAFRAKKREEQGEKFDSSRGRFVEVAWLTGSIGLTLALAALGAHELNAIISNREADINIEVRASQFSWEFYYPQFNTYGAKLYMEKG
;
A
#
# COMPACT_ATOMS: atom_id res chain seq x y z
N MET A 1 -2.40 -1.66 -26.48
CA MET A 1 -3.74 -1.76 -25.88
C MET A 1 -3.67 -2.08 -24.39
N SER A 2 -2.88 -3.07 -23.97
CA SER A 2 -2.63 -3.41 -22.55
C SER A 2 -2.06 -2.27 -21.71
N ALA A 3 -0.99 -1.61 -22.18
CA ALA A 3 -0.39 -0.47 -21.48
C ALA A 3 -1.38 0.71 -21.28
N LEU A 4 -2.31 0.91 -22.23
CA LEU A 4 -3.34 1.95 -22.13
C LEU A 4 -4.44 1.57 -21.14
N ILE A 5 -4.83 0.29 -21.06
CA ILE A 5 -5.80 -0.20 -20.09
C ILE A 5 -5.22 -0.13 -18.67
N SER A 6 -3.96 -0.55 -18.48
CA SER A 6 -3.29 -0.48 -17.18
C SER A 6 -3.02 0.97 -16.74
N ALA A 7 -2.61 1.85 -17.65
CA ALA A 7 -2.48 3.28 -17.37
C ALA A 7 -3.83 3.96 -17.09
N GLY A 8 -4.90 3.51 -17.75
CA GLY A 8 -6.27 3.95 -17.50
C GLY A 8 -6.77 3.52 -16.12
N LEU A 9 -6.56 2.25 -15.74
CA LEU A 9 -6.90 1.74 -14.41
C LEU A 9 -6.11 2.45 -13.31
N TYR A 10 -4.82 2.69 -13.55
CA TYR A 10 -3.97 3.47 -12.67
C TYR A 10 -4.49 4.91 -12.50
N ALA A 11 -4.81 5.59 -13.59
CA ALA A 11 -5.35 6.95 -13.56
C ALA A 11 -6.72 7.03 -12.86
N VAL A 12 -7.51 5.96 -12.88
CA VAL A 12 -8.75 5.82 -12.11
C VAL A 12 -8.42 5.70 -10.62
N VAL A 13 -7.57 4.75 -10.23
CA VAL A 13 -7.21 4.50 -8.82
C VAL A 13 -6.64 5.75 -8.15
N VAL A 14 -5.79 6.52 -8.84
CA VAL A 14 -5.20 7.76 -8.28
C VAL A 14 -6.21 8.91 -8.19
N ARG A 15 -7.31 8.87 -8.96
CA ARG A 15 -8.33 9.93 -8.97
C ARG A 15 -9.49 9.67 -8.02
N PHE A 16 -9.73 8.42 -7.64
CA PHE A 16 -10.77 8.09 -6.67
C PHE A 16 -10.18 8.09 -5.25
N PRO A 17 -10.83 8.77 -4.29
CA PRO A 17 -10.39 8.72 -2.90
C PRO A 17 -10.53 7.30 -2.38
N THR A 18 -9.39 6.61 -2.24
CA THR A 18 -9.33 5.24 -1.71
C THR A 18 -9.37 5.21 -0.18
N MET A 19 -9.17 6.36 0.46
CA MET A 19 -9.24 6.56 1.91
C MET A 19 -10.42 7.47 2.26
N PRO A 20 -11.01 7.29 3.46
CA PRO A 20 -12.03 8.22 3.97
C PRO A 20 -11.42 9.62 4.21
N MET A 21 -12.28 10.61 4.42
CA MET A 21 -11.83 11.97 4.75
C MET A 21 -10.97 11.96 6.01
N ALA A 22 -9.81 12.62 5.96
CA ALA A 22 -8.90 12.75 7.08
C ALA A 22 -9.59 13.39 8.29
N ALA A 23 -9.61 12.68 9.41
CA ALA A 23 -10.23 13.12 10.67
C ALA A 23 -9.20 13.60 11.71
N SER A 24 -7.90 13.48 11.42
CA SER A 24 -6.80 13.94 12.27
C SER A 24 -5.59 14.34 11.42
N GLU A 25 -4.63 15.06 12.01
CA GLU A 25 -3.37 15.40 11.33
C GLU A 25 -2.57 14.16 10.96
N GLN A 26 -2.57 13.14 11.84
CA GLN A 26 -1.87 11.87 11.61
C GLN A 26 -2.47 11.09 10.42
N ALA A 27 -3.74 11.30 10.10
CA ALA A 27 -4.37 10.68 8.93
C ALA A 27 -3.68 11.12 7.63
N ALA A 28 -3.13 12.34 7.55
CA ALA A 28 -2.39 12.80 6.37
C ALA A 28 -1.12 11.96 6.10
N HIS A 29 -0.42 11.52 7.16
CA HIS A 29 0.74 10.64 7.04
C HIS A 29 0.35 9.25 6.52
N VAL A 30 -0.76 8.71 7.03
CA VAL A 30 -1.31 7.42 6.57
C VAL A 30 -1.76 7.51 5.10
N ASP A 31 -2.47 8.58 4.75
CA ASP A 31 -2.94 8.82 3.38
C ASP A 31 -1.76 8.98 2.41
N SER A 32 -0.69 9.67 2.83
CA SER A 32 0.54 9.80 2.05
C SER A 32 1.20 8.44 1.80
N ALA A 33 1.39 7.62 2.85
CA ALA A 33 1.94 6.28 2.74
C ALA A 33 1.12 5.38 1.80
N TRP A 34 -0.21 5.44 1.95
CA TRP A 34 -1.15 4.67 1.16
C TRP A 34 -1.11 5.06 -0.32
N ASN A 35 -1.18 6.35 -0.62
CA ASN A 35 -1.13 6.85 -1.99
C ASN A 35 0.22 6.55 -2.65
N GLY A 36 1.32 6.69 -1.91
CA GLY A 36 2.65 6.31 -2.38
C GLY A 36 2.74 4.83 -2.75
N LEU A 37 2.18 3.95 -1.92
CA LEU A 37 2.13 2.51 -2.20
C LEU A 37 1.32 2.21 -3.47
N LEU A 38 0.11 2.77 -3.60
CA LEU A 38 -0.73 2.57 -4.78
C LEU A 38 -0.07 3.06 -6.08
N ILE A 39 0.66 4.18 -6.00
CA ILE A 39 1.42 4.72 -7.13
C ILE A 39 2.47 3.71 -7.61
N VAL A 40 3.29 3.19 -6.68
CA VAL A 40 4.36 2.25 -6.99
C VAL A 40 3.79 0.91 -7.49
N GLU A 41 2.79 0.37 -6.80
CA GLU A 41 2.15 -0.89 -7.16
C GLU A 41 1.51 -0.80 -8.56
N GLY A 42 0.74 0.25 -8.81
CA GLY A 42 0.07 0.44 -10.09
C GLY A 42 1.04 0.59 -11.26
N ALA A 43 2.18 1.28 -11.06
CA ALA A 43 3.23 1.38 -12.06
C ALA A 43 3.86 0.02 -12.40
N ILE A 44 4.23 -0.76 -11.37
CA ILE A 44 4.83 -2.09 -11.54
C ILE A 44 3.84 -3.04 -12.22
N TYR A 45 2.59 -3.07 -11.73
CA TYR A 45 1.52 -3.88 -12.31
C TYR A 45 1.33 -3.55 -13.79
N ALA A 46 1.31 -2.27 -14.17
CA ALA A 46 1.15 -1.87 -15.56
C ALA A 46 2.29 -2.40 -16.45
N VAL A 47 3.54 -2.32 -16.00
CA VAL A 47 4.70 -2.83 -16.74
C VAL A 47 4.65 -4.36 -16.87
N VAL A 48 4.41 -5.07 -15.77
CA VAL A 48 4.33 -6.54 -15.75
C VAL A 48 3.19 -7.02 -16.66
N MET A 49 2.02 -6.41 -16.57
CA MET A 49 0.87 -6.75 -17.42
C MET A 49 1.13 -6.44 -18.89
N ALA A 50 1.78 -5.32 -19.20
CA ALA A 50 2.15 -5.01 -20.58
C ALA A 50 3.10 -6.08 -21.15
N PHE A 51 4.10 -6.50 -20.37
CA PHE A 51 5.05 -7.54 -20.76
C PHE A 51 4.37 -8.91 -20.92
N LEU A 52 3.54 -9.34 -19.96
CA LEU A 52 2.81 -10.61 -20.06
C LEU A 52 1.88 -10.64 -21.27
N ILE A 53 1.14 -9.56 -21.51
CA ILE A 53 0.24 -9.47 -22.66
C ILE A 53 1.05 -9.49 -23.96
N TYR A 54 2.19 -8.81 -24.02
CA TYR A 54 3.12 -8.91 -25.15
C TYR A 54 3.53 -10.37 -25.39
N CYS A 55 3.94 -11.09 -24.34
CA CYS A 55 4.36 -12.48 -24.47
C CYS A 55 3.24 -13.38 -25.00
N VAL A 56 2.01 -13.21 -24.50
CA VAL A 56 0.82 -13.97 -24.93
C VAL A 56 0.55 -13.79 -26.43
N PHE A 57 0.77 -12.60 -26.98
CA PHE A 57 0.50 -12.35 -28.40
C PHE A 57 1.70 -12.65 -29.31
N ALA A 58 2.91 -12.30 -28.88
CA ALA A 58 4.13 -12.48 -29.67
C ALA A 58 4.56 -13.95 -29.76
N PHE A 59 4.43 -14.70 -28.66
CA PHE A 59 4.83 -16.11 -28.57
C PHE A 59 3.64 -17.07 -28.64
N ARG A 60 2.49 -16.62 -29.17
CA ARG A 60 1.31 -17.48 -29.33
C ARG A 60 1.60 -18.58 -30.35
N ALA A 61 1.61 -19.84 -29.92
CA ALA A 61 1.83 -20.98 -30.80
C ALA A 61 0.81 -21.01 -31.95
N LYS A 62 1.29 -21.23 -33.18
CA LYS A 62 0.43 -21.55 -34.32
C LYS A 62 0.12 -23.05 -34.33
N LYS A 63 -1.04 -23.40 -34.90
CA LYS A 63 -1.66 -24.73 -34.89
C LYS A 63 -0.78 -25.78 -35.63
N ARG A 64 0.33 -26.21 -35.03
CA ARG A 64 1.13 -27.42 -35.33
C ARG A 64 2.48 -27.54 -34.60
N GLU A 65 2.93 -26.53 -33.84
CA GLU A 65 4.15 -26.64 -33.02
C GLU A 65 3.76 -26.95 -31.58
N GLU A 66 3.69 -28.24 -31.24
CA GLU A 66 3.37 -28.71 -29.87
C GLU A 66 4.61 -28.78 -28.97
N GLN A 67 5.81 -28.69 -29.53
CA GLN A 67 7.06 -28.67 -28.77
C GLN A 67 7.52 -27.23 -28.54
N GLY A 68 7.35 -26.76 -27.30
CA GLY A 68 7.96 -25.51 -26.84
C GLY A 68 9.48 -25.59 -26.86
N GLU A 69 10.13 -24.43 -26.94
CA GLU A 69 11.59 -24.32 -26.89
C GLU A 69 12.12 -24.90 -25.57
N LYS A 70 13.22 -25.67 -25.61
CA LYS A 70 13.86 -26.19 -24.38
C LYS A 70 14.46 -25.01 -23.61
N PHE A 71 13.88 -24.70 -22.45
CA PHE A 71 14.37 -23.65 -21.57
C PHE A 71 15.17 -24.25 -20.40
N ASP A 72 16.49 -24.05 -20.41
CA ASP A 72 17.43 -24.56 -19.40
C ASP A 72 17.98 -23.45 -18.47
N SER A 73 17.20 -22.39 -18.24
CA SER A 73 17.55 -21.13 -17.54
C SER A 73 18.11 -20.03 -18.43
N SER A 74 18.06 -18.79 -17.90
CA SER A 74 18.65 -17.63 -18.57
C SER A 74 20.18 -17.72 -18.58
N ARG A 75 20.84 -17.15 -19.61
CA ARG A 75 22.30 -17.14 -19.72
C ARG A 75 22.93 -16.57 -18.44
N GLY A 76 23.71 -17.40 -17.74
CA GLY A 76 24.36 -17.02 -16.48
C GLY A 76 23.40 -16.71 -15.33
N ARG A 77 22.14 -17.18 -15.38
CA ARG A 77 21.08 -16.90 -14.38
C ARG A 77 20.80 -15.42 -14.16
N PHE A 78 21.12 -14.58 -15.15
CA PHE A 78 21.02 -13.13 -15.04
C PHE A 78 19.60 -12.68 -14.66
N VAL A 79 18.58 -13.25 -15.32
CA VAL A 79 17.18 -12.88 -15.04
C VAL A 79 16.82 -13.23 -13.61
N GLU A 80 17.22 -14.42 -13.15
CA GLU A 80 16.94 -14.92 -11.80
C GLU A 80 17.49 -14.01 -10.71
N VAL A 81 18.76 -13.63 -10.85
CA VAL A 81 19.43 -12.75 -9.89
C VAL A 81 18.86 -11.34 -9.95
N ALA A 82 18.56 -10.82 -11.16
CA ALA A 82 18.02 -9.48 -11.33
C ALA A 82 16.63 -9.33 -10.70
N TRP A 83 15.71 -10.28 -10.92
CA TRP A 83 14.36 -10.18 -10.35
C TRP A 83 14.36 -10.37 -8.83
N LEU A 84 15.19 -11.28 -8.31
CA LEU A 84 15.30 -11.50 -6.88
C LEU A 84 15.85 -10.25 -6.18
N THR A 85 16.96 -9.71 -6.69
CA THR A 85 17.60 -8.49 -6.15
C THR A 85 16.66 -7.29 -6.24
N GLY A 86 15.98 -7.13 -7.37
CA GLY A 86 14.99 -6.06 -7.56
C GLY A 86 13.82 -6.18 -6.60
N SER A 87 13.29 -7.38 -6.38
CA SER A 87 12.15 -7.62 -5.46
C SER A 87 12.51 -7.32 -4.02
N ILE A 88 13.69 -7.78 -3.57
CA ILE A 88 14.19 -7.50 -2.21
C ILE A 88 14.42 -5.99 -2.04
N GLY A 89 15.11 -5.35 -2.99
CA GLY A 89 15.38 -3.91 -2.96
C GLY A 89 14.10 -3.08 -2.91
N LEU A 90 13.12 -3.42 -3.74
CA LEU A 90 11.81 -2.77 -3.73
C LEU A 90 11.08 -2.94 -2.39
N THR A 91 11.06 -4.16 -1.85
CA THR A 91 10.41 -4.46 -0.57
C THR A 91 11.04 -3.66 0.57
N LEU A 92 12.37 -3.59 0.63
CA LEU A 92 13.09 -2.82 1.62
C LEU A 92 12.86 -1.30 1.47
N ALA A 93 12.80 -0.80 0.24
CA ALA A 93 12.51 0.60 -0.02
C ALA A 93 11.10 0.99 0.43
N LEU A 94 10.08 0.17 0.13
CA LEU A 94 8.71 0.38 0.60
C LEU A 94 8.61 0.28 2.12
N ALA A 95 9.31 -0.68 2.74
CA ALA A 95 9.37 -0.79 4.19
C ALA A 95 10.00 0.45 4.84
N ALA A 96 11.05 1.01 4.24
CA ALA A 96 11.68 2.24 4.73
C ALA A 96 10.74 3.44 4.62
N LEU A 97 9.98 3.58 3.52
CA LEU A 97 8.95 4.62 3.37
C LEU A 97 7.84 4.48 4.42
N GLY A 98 7.33 3.26 4.63
CA GLY A 98 6.31 3.01 5.66
C GLY A 98 6.83 3.27 7.08
N ALA A 99 8.08 2.90 7.37
CA ALA A 99 8.72 3.17 8.66
C ALA A 99 8.92 4.67 8.91
N HIS A 100 9.21 5.45 7.86
CA HIS A 100 9.32 6.91 7.95
C HIS A 100 8.00 7.55 8.40
N GLU A 101 6.89 7.24 7.72
CA GLU A 101 5.58 7.80 8.08
C GLU A 101 5.09 7.28 9.45
N LEU A 102 5.36 6.01 9.77
CA LEU A 102 5.05 5.47 11.10
C LEU A 102 5.81 6.23 12.19
N ASN A 103 7.10 6.53 11.96
CA ASN A 103 7.90 7.29 12.92
C ASN A 103 7.34 8.70 13.12
N ALA A 104 6.85 9.36 12.06
CA ALA A 104 6.18 10.65 12.18
C ALA A 104 4.94 10.57 13.09
N ILE A 105 4.18 9.48 13.05
CA ILE A 105 2.99 9.28 13.89
C ILE A 105 3.35 8.97 15.35
N ILE A 106 4.34 8.12 15.61
CA ILE A 106 4.64 7.63 16.97
C ILE A 106 5.67 8.46 17.74
N SER A 107 6.35 9.39 17.05
CA SER A 107 7.42 10.20 17.65
C SER A 107 6.89 11.23 18.64
N ASN A 108 5.70 11.79 18.41
CA ASN A 108 5.05 12.65 19.39
C ASN A 108 4.33 11.80 20.43
N ARG A 109 4.90 11.74 21.64
CA ARG A 109 4.33 11.01 22.78
C ARG A 109 3.74 11.91 23.85
N GLU A 110 3.80 13.23 23.66
CA GLU A 110 3.17 14.16 24.58
C GLU A 110 1.69 14.24 24.23
N ALA A 111 0.86 13.72 25.13
CA ALA A 111 -0.58 13.79 25.00
C ALA A 111 -1.09 15.06 25.68
N ASP A 112 -1.88 15.86 24.95
CA ASP A 112 -2.52 17.06 25.50
C ASP A 112 -3.55 16.72 26.59
N ILE A 113 -4.26 15.60 26.42
CA ILE A 113 -5.24 15.07 27.36
C ILE A 113 -5.07 13.56 27.53
N ASN A 114 -5.24 13.08 28.76
CA ASN A 114 -5.25 11.65 29.04
C ASN A 114 -6.70 11.15 29.18
N ILE A 115 -7.07 10.15 28.38
CA ILE A 115 -8.40 9.54 28.39
C ILE A 115 -8.23 8.02 28.45
N GLU A 116 -8.80 7.39 29.48
CA GLU A 116 -8.87 5.93 29.57
C GLU A 116 -10.11 5.44 28.83
N VAL A 117 -9.91 4.58 27.83
CA VAL A 117 -11.00 3.98 27.05
C VAL A 117 -11.22 2.55 27.53
N ARG A 118 -12.44 2.25 28.00
CA ARG A 118 -12.86 0.89 28.39
C ARG A 118 -13.87 0.36 27.38
N ALA A 119 -13.57 -0.81 26.84
CA ALA A 119 -14.48 -1.57 25.98
C ALA A 119 -15.22 -2.62 26.83
N SER A 120 -16.53 -2.68 26.70
CA SER A 120 -17.40 -3.72 27.26
C SER A 120 -18.36 -4.23 26.18
N GLN A 121 -18.96 -5.41 26.35
CA GLN A 121 -19.99 -5.87 25.42
C GLN A 121 -21.35 -5.31 25.86
N PHE A 122 -22.05 -4.46 25.11
CA PHE A 122 -21.75 -3.79 23.83
C PHE A 122 -21.65 -2.27 24.03
N SER A 123 -20.72 -1.81 24.87
CA SER A 123 -20.61 -0.42 25.27
C SER A 123 -19.16 0.06 25.31
N TRP A 124 -19.00 1.36 25.12
CA TRP A 124 -17.74 2.07 25.29
C TRP A 124 -17.90 3.06 26.44
N GLU A 125 -16.89 3.12 27.31
CA GLU A 125 -16.84 4.05 28.43
C GLU A 125 -15.52 4.82 28.39
N PHE A 126 -15.61 6.13 28.58
CA PHE A 126 -14.48 7.05 28.53
C PHE A 126 -14.30 7.67 29.90
N TYR A 127 -13.15 7.44 30.53
CA TYR A 127 -12.80 8.02 31.82
C TYR A 127 -11.76 9.13 31.63
N TYR A 128 -12.03 10.29 32.25
CA TYR A 128 -11.18 11.47 32.20
C TYR A 128 -10.51 11.65 33.58
N PRO A 129 -9.27 11.17 33.79
CA PRO A 129 -8.62 11.18 35.10
C PRO A 129 -8.49 12.59 35.68
N GLN A 130 -8.22 13.58 34.83
CA GLN A 130 -8.08 15.00 35.22
C GLN A 130 -9.37 15.61 35.77
N PHE A 131 -10.54 15.08 35.38
CA PHE A 131 -11.85 15.55 35.82
C PHE A 131 -12.58 14.52 36.71
N ASN A 132 -11.94 13.38 36.98
CA ASN A 132 -12.49 12.25 37.73
C ASN A 132 -13.94 11.90 37.30
N THR A 133 -14.21 11.87 36.00
CA THR A 133 -15.56 11.72 35.43
C THR A 133 -15.59 10.68 34.32
N TYR A 134 -16.71 9.96 34.22
CA TYR A 134 -17.01 8.98 33.17
C TYR A 134 -18.01 9.54 32.15
N GLY A 135 -17.86 9.14 30.90
CA GLY A 135 -18.79 9.48 29.82
C GLY A 135 -19.10 8.27 28.93
N ALA A 136 -20.34 8.18 28.47
CA ALA A 136 -20.75 7.23 27.41
C ALA A 136 -20.44 7.74 25.99
N LYS A 137 -20.01 8.99 25.87
CA LYS A 137 -19.60 9.64 24.63
C LYS A 137 -18.24 10.29 24.83
N LEU A 138 -17.45 10.25 23.77
CA LEU A 138 -16.13 10.86 23.73
C LEU A 138 -16.24 12.32 23.29
N TYR A 139 -15.84 13.23 24.16
CA TYR A 139 -15.69 14.66 23.87
C TYR A 139 -14.21 15.01 23.87
N MET A 140 -13.79 15.72 22.83
CA MET A 140 -12.47 16.31 22.69
C MET A 140 -12.62 17.71 22.11
N GLU A 141 -11.72 18.61 22.51
CA GLU A 141 -11.59 19.89 21.84
C GLU A 141 -11.01 19.67 20.44
N LYS A 142 -11.46 20.49 19.48
CA LYS A 142 -10.92 20.43 18.13
C LYS A 142 -9.55 21.10 18.15
N GLY A 143 -8.49 20.29 18.00
CA GLY A 143 -7.14 20.76 17.69
C GLY A 143 -7.08 21.46 16.35
#